data_AF-A0A959ESI9-F1
#
_entry.id   AF-A0A959ESI9-F1
#
_cell.length_a   1.000
_cell.length_b   1.000
_cell.length_c   1.000
_cell.angle_alpha   90.00
_cell.angle_beta   90.00
_cell.angle_gamma   90.00
#
_symmetry.space_group_name_H-M   'P 1'
#
loop_
_entity.id
_entity.type
_entity.pdbx_description
1 polymer ?
#
loop_
_entity_poly.entity_id
_entity_poly.type
_entity_poly.pdbx_seq_one_letter_code
_entity_poly.pdbx_strand_id
1 'polypeptide(L)'
;MTPIITVIVGIAVLLILIIRFKVNAFIGLLLVSIGIGLAQGLTFGELVPVIQKGVGSTLGYLALVLGLGAILGGILVDSGAADAISGRIIHLFGKKHLPWAMALTGFIIGIPLFYT
;
A
#
# COMPACT_ATOMS: atom_id res chain seq x y z
N MET A 1 -22.44 22.86 -2.93
CA MET A 1 -21.96 22.30 -1.65
C MET A 1 -20.45 22.43 -1.63
N THR A 2 -19.86 22.98 -0.56
CA THR A 2 -18.42 23.25 -0.51
C THR A 2 -17.62 21.97 -0.74
N PRO A 3 -16.63 21.95 -1.65
CA PRO A 3 -15.90 20.74 -2.06
C PRO A 3 -15.30 19.95 -0.89
N ILE A 4 -14.98 20.65 0.21
CA ILE A 4 -14.48 20.09 1.47
C ILE A 4 -15.48 19.11 2.11
N ILE A 5 -16.78 19.39 2.08
CA ILE A 5 -17.80 18.51 2.69
C ILE A 5 -17.86 17.19 1.92
N THR A 6 -17.83 17.25 0.59
CA THR A 6 -17.86 16.05 -0.25
C THR A 6 -16.63 15.16 -0.03
N VAL A 7 -15.46 15.77 0.18
CA VAL A 7 -14.23 15.03 0.51
C VAL A 7 -14.34 14.35 1.87
N ILE A 8 -14.81 15.05 2.90
CA ILE A 8 -14.97 14.49 4.25
C ILE A 8 -15.95 13.31 4.23
N VAL A 9 -17.10 13.46 3.55
CA VAL A 9 -18.08 12.39 3.38
C VAL A 9 -17.46 11.21 2.61
N GLY A 10 -16.71 11.50 1.55
CA GLY A 10 -16.00 10.48 0.78
C GLY A 10 -15.04 9.63 1.62
N ILE A 11 -14.20 10.29 2.42
CA ILE A 11 -13.26 9.62 3.33
C ILE A 11 -14.03 8.78 4.36
N ALA A 12 -15.10 9.33 4.95
CA ALA A 12 -15.91 8.60 5.92
C ALA A 12 -16.54 7.33 5.30
N VAL A 13 -17.11 7.43 4.11
CA VAL A 13 -17.69 6.28 3.39
C VAL A 13 -16.62 5.24 3.05
N LEU A 14 -15.44 5.67 2.60
CA LEU A 14 -14.32 4.79 2.30
C LEU A 14 -13.87 4.01 3.55
N LEU A 15 -13.68 4.71 4.67
CA LEU A 15 -13.29 4.09 5.93
C LEU A 15 -14.36 3.10 6.42
N ILE A 16 -15.64 3.43 6.29
CA ILE A 16 -16.74 2.53 6.63
C ILE A 16 -16.70 1.27 5.75
N LEU A 17 -16.47 1.41 4.43
CA LEU A 17 -16.36 0.26 3.52
C LEU A 17 -15.22 -0.69 3.92
N ILE A 18 -14.06 -0.14 4.28
CA ILE A 18 -12.89 -0.94 4.65
C ILE A 18 -13.07 -1.57 6.03
N ILE A 19 -13.48 -0.78 7.04
CA ILE A 19 -13.50 -1.22 8.44
C ILE A 19 -14.73 -2.08 8.72
N ARG A 20 -15.92 -1.64 8.28
CA ARG A 20 -17.20 -2.28 8.65
C ARG A 20 -17.63 -3.36 7.66
N PHE A 21 -17.42 -3.11 6.36
CA PHE A 21 -17.80 -4.05 5.29
C PHE A 21 -16.64 -4.92 4.82
N LYS A 22 -15.41 -4.70 5.34
CA LYS A 22 -14.20 -5.48 5.00
C LYS A 22 -13.94 -5.55 3.49
N VAL A 23 -14.32 -4.51 2.76
CA VAL A 23 -14.03 -4.40 1.32
C VAL A 23 -12.55 -4.10 1.14
N ASN A 24 -11.92 -4.70 0.13
CA ASN A 24 -10.54 -4.38 -0.24
C ASN A 24 -10.41 -2.86 -0.48
N ALA A 25 -9.38 -2.23 0.07
CA ALA A 25 -9.13 -0.80 -0.02
C ALA A 25 -9.17 -0.27 -1.46
N PHE A 26 -8.63 -1.02 -2.41
CA PHE A 26 -8.65 -0.62 -3.83
C PHE A 26 -10.08 -0.60 -4.40
N ILE A 27 -10.87 -1.62 -4.11
CA ILE A 27 -12.28 -1.71 -4.53
C ILE A 27 -13.11 -0.61 -3.85
N GLY A 28 -12.86 -0.37 -2.55
CA GLY A 28 -13.52 0.70 -1.80
C GLY A 28 -13.21 2.09 -2.37
N LEU A 29 -11.95 2.34 -2.72
CA LEU A 29 -11.51 3.58 -3.37
C LEU A 29 -12.23 3.78 -4.71
N LEU A 30 -12.33 2.73 -5.54
CA LEU A 30 -13.03 2.81 -6.83
C LEU A 30 -14.52 3.13 -6.65
N LEU A 31 -15.22 2.41 -5.76
CA LEU A 31 -16.64 2.63 -5.51
C LEU A 31 -16.93 4.05 -5.00
N VAL A 32 -16.10 4.53 -4.07
CA VAL A 32 -16.24 5.89 -3.52
C VAL A 32 -15.91 6.94 -4.57
N SER A 33 -14.87 6.73 -5.38
CA SER A 33 -14.49 7.66 -6.46
C SER A 33 -15.58 7.76 -7.52
N ILE A 34 -16.22 6.63 -7.88
CA ILE A 34 -17.37 6.61 -8.80
C ILE A 34 -18.55 7.36 -8.16
N GLY A 35 -18.89 7.06 -6.90
CA GLY A 35 -20.01 7.70 -6.21
C GLY A 35 -19.84 9.22 -6.08
N ILE A 36 -18.65 9.69 -5.74
CA ILE A 36 -18.34 11.12 -5.65
C ILE A 36 -18.31 11.75 -7.04
N GLY A 37 -17.72 11.08 -8.03
CA GLY A 37 -17.66 11.59 -9.40
C GLY A 37 -19.06 11.83 -9.99
N LEU A 38 -19.98 10.88 -9.79
CA LEU A 38 -21.38 11.03 -10.17
C LEU A 38 -22.07 12.15 -9.38
N ALA A 39 -21.82 12.25 -8.07
CA ALA A 39 -22.40 13.31 -7.23
C ALA A 39 -21.91 14.73 -7.59
N GLN A 40 -20.73 14.85 -8.21
CA GLN A 40 -20.18 16.10 -8.73
C GLN A 40 -20.64 16.42 -10.17
N GLY A 41 -21.46 15.55 -10.78
CA GLY A 41 -22.02 15.77 -12.11
C GLY A 41 -21.14 15.32 -13.27
N LEU A 42 -20.11 14.49 -13.03
CA LEU A 42 -19.32 13.90 -14.12
C LEU A 42 -20.20 12.94 -14.94
N THR A 43 -20.10 13.04 -16.27
CA THR A 43 -20.74 12.05 -17.15
C THR A 43 -20.02 10.71 -17.07
N PHE A 44 -20.72 9.62 -17.42
CA PHE A 44 -20.10 8.28 -17.46
C PHE A 44 -18.87 8.21 -18.39
N GLY A 45 -18.86 9.01 -19.47
CA GLY A 45 -17.72 9.11 -20.39
C GLY A 45 -16.50 9.80 -19.79
N GLU A 46 -16.68 10.72 -18.85
CA GLU A 46 -15.60 11.47 -18.18
C GLU A 46 -15.11 10.77 -16.91
N LEU A 47 -15.95 9.94 -16.30
CA LEU A 47 -15.65 9.22 -15.06
C LEU A 47 -14.46 8.26 -15.20
N VAL A 48 -14.47 7.43 -16.25
CA VAL A 48 -13.41 6.45 -16.51
C VAL A 48 -12.03 7.13 -16.70
N PRO A 49 -11.86 8.13 -17.58
CA PRO A 49 -10.56 8.77 -17.75
C PRO A 49 -10.09 9.53 -16.51
N VAL A 50 -11.00 10.11 -15.71
CA VAL A 50 -10.64 10.78 -14.44
C VAL A 50 -10.11 9.77 -13.42
N ILE A 51 -10.80 8.63 -13.25
CA ILE A 51 -10.35 7.56 -12.35
C ILE A 51 -9.03 6.97 -12.83
N GLN A 52 -8.91 6.67 -14.13
CA GLN A 52 -7.67 6.15 -14.72
C GLN A 52 -6.52 7.12 -14.56
N LYS A 53 -6.74 8.43 -14.72
CA LYS A 53 -5.71 9.45 -14.52
C LYS A 53 -5.27 9.52 -13.05
N GLY A 54 -6.22 9.51 -12.12
CA GLY A 54 -5.93 9.50 -10.69
C GLY A 54 -5.08 8.28 -10.29
N VAL A 55 -5.64 7.09 -10.50
CA VAL A 55 -4.97 5.81 -10.18
C VAL A 55 -3.67 5.65 -10.96
N GLY A 56 -3.67 5.96 -12.25
CA GLY A 56 -2.50 5.83 -13.13
C GLY A 56 -1.37 6.79 -12.77
N SER A 57 -1.66 7.99 -12.28
CA SER A 57 -0.61 8.90 -11.79
C SER A 57 0.08 8.36 -10.54
N THR A 58 -0.69 7.79 -9.61
CA THR A 58 -0.16 7.20 -8.38
C THR A 58 0.58 5.89 -8.66
N LEU A 59 -0.03 4.99 -9.43
CA LEU A 59 0.60 3.73 -9.83
C LEU A 59 1.82 3.97 -10.72
N GLY A 60 1.80 4.94 -11.62
CA GLY A 60 2.94 5.26 -12.47
C GLY A 60 4.14 5.75 -11.67
N TYR A 61 3.92 6.62 -10.69
CA TYR A 61 4.98 7.07 -9.77
C TYR A 61 5.54 5.91 -8.94
N LEU A 62 4.67 5.05 -8.41
CA LEU A 62 5.08 3.94 -7.57
C LEU A 62 5.62 2.73 -8.36
N ALA A 63 5.23 2.54 -9.63
CA ALA A 63 5.53 1.34 -10.41
C ALA A 63 7.02 1.03 -10.49
N LEU A 64 7.86 2.05 -10.68
CA LEU A 64 9.31 1.86 -10.75
C LEU A 64 9.87 1.45 -9.38
N VAL A 65 9.46 2.15 -8.32
CA VAL A 65 9.96 1.89 -6.96
C VAL A 65 9.48 0.52 -6.46
N LEU A 66 8.20 0.19 -6.66
CA LEU A 66 7.62 -1.11 -6.32
C LEU A 66 8.24 -2.24 -7.16
N GLY A 67 8.42 -2.02 -8.46
CA GLY A 67 9.01 -3.01 -9.37
C GLY A 67 10.47 -3.31 -9.06
N LEU A 68 11.29 -2.29 -8.82
CA LEU A 68 12.68 -2.47 -8.39
C LEU A 68 12.75 -3.07 -6.98
N GLY A 69 11.86 -2.65 -6.07
CA GLY A 69 11.73 -3.23 -4.72
C GLY A 69 11.43 -4.72 -4.76
N ALA A 70 10.48 -5.14 -5.59
CA ALA A 70 10.13 -6.55 -5.79
C ALA A 70 11.32 -7.38 -6.32
N ILE A 71 12.05 -6.85 -7.31
CA ILE A 71 13.23 -7.52 -7.88
C ILE A 71 14.34 -7.66 -6.83
N LEU A 72 14.65 -6.57 -6.11
CA LEU A 72 15.67 -6.58 -5.06
C LEU A 72 15.28 -7.50 -3.90
N GLY A 73 14.02 -7.44 -3.47
CA GLY A 73 13.45 -8.32 -2.45
C GLY A 73 13.54 -9.80 -2.84
N GLY A 74 13.18 -10.13 -4.08
CA GLY A 74 13.32 -11.48 -4.63
C GLY A 74 14.78 -11.95 -4.62
N ILE A 75 15.71 -11.13 -5.10
CA ILE A 75 17.15 -11.46 -5.07
C ILE A 75 17.65 -11.67 -3.63
N LEU A 76 17.21 -10.84 -2.68
CA LEU A 76 17.58 -10.97 -1.26
C LEU A 76 17.12 -12.30 -0.64
N VAL A 77 15.93 -12.76 -1.03
CA VAL A 77 15.37 -14.05 -0.57
C VAL A 77 16.05 -15.21 -1.29
N ASP A 78 16.15 -15.17 -2.62
CA ASP A 78 16.70 -16.25 -3.44
C ASP A 78 18.21 -16.46 -3.23
N SER A 79 18.95 -15.39 -2.91
CA SER A 79 20.40 -15.47 -2.62
C SER A 79 20.72 -15.98 -1.21
N GLY A 80 19.72 -16.14 -0.33
CA GLY A 80 19.95 -16.44 1.09
C GLY A 80 20.57 -15.27 1.87
N ALA A 81 20.70 -14.08 1.27
CA ALA A 81 21.19 -12.88 1.94
C ALA A 81 20.26 -12.48 3.10
N ALA A 82 18.95 -12.64 2.92
CA ALA A 82 17.96 -12.44 3.98
C ALA A 82 18.24 -13.34 5.21
N ASP A 83 18.54 -14.61 4.99
CA ASP A 83 18.86 -15.56 6.07
C ASP A 83 20.20 -15.24 6.74
N ALA A 84 21.21 -14.85 5.97
CA ALA A 84 22.52 -14.47 6.49
C ALA A 84 22.45 -13.21 7.38
N ILE A 85 21.67 -12.20 6.97
CA ILE A 85 21.43 -10.98 7.75
C ILE A 85 20.66 -11.32 9.03
N SER A 86 19.61 -12.13 8.91
CA SER A 86 18.80 -12.60 10.04
C SER A 86 19.66 -13.32 11.08
N GLY A 87 20.50 -14.26 10.64
CA GLY A 87 21.39 -15.03 11.50
C GLY A 87 22.41 -14.15 12.24
N ARG A 88 23.01 -13.16 11.55
CA ARG A 88 23.92 -12.19 12.17
C ARG A 88 23.23 -11.38 13.26
N ILE A 89 22.03 -10.85 13.00
CA ILE A 89 21.28 -10.02 13.95
C ILE A 89 20.89 -10.84 15.19
N ILE A 90 20.42 -12.09 15.01
CA ILE A 90 20.11 -12.99 16.13
C ILE A 90 21.35 -13.27 16.96
N HIS A 91 22.50 -13.49 16.33
CA HIS A 91 23.76 -13.74 17.03
C HIS A 91 24.25 -12.53 17.84
N LEU A 92 24.07 -11.31 17.32
CA LEU A 92 24.40 -10.04 17.99
C LEU A 92 23.52 -9.74 19.21
N PHE A 93 22.20 -9.95 19.10
CA PHE A 93 21.26 -9.69 20.21
C PHE A 93 21.26 -10.79 21.29
N GLY A 94 21.74 -11.99 20.93
CA GLY A 94 21.78 -13.16 21.80
C GLY A 94 20.41 -13.78 22.06
N LYS A 95 20.40 -15.03 22.54
CA LYS A 95 19.16 -15.83 22.77
C LYS A 95 18.14 -15.16 23.70
N LYS A 96 18.59 -14.22 24.55
CA LYS A 96 17.75 -13.52 25.54
C LYS A 96 16.81 -12.47 24.91
N HIS A 97 17.12 -11.94 23.72
CA HIS A 97 16.34 -10.89 23.05
C HIS A 97 15.87 -11.31 21.65
N LEU A 98 15.66 -12.61 21.44
CA LEU A 98 15.24 -13.17 20.16
C LEU A 98 14.01 -12.49 19.53
N PRO A 99 12.95 -12.12 20.30
CA PRO A 99 11.80 -11.40 19.73
C PRO A 99 12.17 -10.04 19.14
N TRP A 100 13.06 -9.30 19.81
CA TRP A 100 13.54 -8.00 19.33
C TRP A 100 14.46 -8.14 18.12
N ALA A 101 15.31 -9.16 18.12
CA ALA A 101 16.15 -9.49 16.97
C ALA A 101 15.30 -9.79 15.74
N MET A 102 14.26 -10.62 15.88
CA MET A 102 13.34 -10.96 14.78
C MET A 102 12.54 -9.74 14.31
N ALA A 103 12.11 -8.87 15.23
CA ALA A 103 11.43 -7.62 14.87
C ALA A 103 12.33 -6.68 14.07
N LEU A 104 13.60 -6.51 14.48
CA LEU A 104 14.58 -5.68 13.78
C LEU A 104 14.95 -6.26 12.42
N THR A 105 15.16 -7.57 12.34
CA THR A 105 15.38 -8.30 11.10
C THR A 105 14.21 -8.12 10.14
N GLY A 106 12.98 -8.30 10.62
CA GLY A 106 11.76 -8.07 9.85
C GLY A 106 11.58 -6.61 9.46
N PHE A 107 12.09 -5.66 10.24
CA PHE A 107 12.10 -4.24 9.87
C PHE A 107 13.10 -3.94 8.75
N ILE A 108 14.35 -4.40 8.88
CA ILE A 108 15.42 -4.14 7.90
C ILE A 108 15.13 -4.83 6.56
N ILE A 109 14.73 -6.10 6.60
CA ILE A 109 14.42 -6.88 5.40
C ILE A 109 13.01 -6.53 4.89
N GLY A 110 12.11 -6.15 5.79
CA GLY A 110 10.76 -5.74 5.45
C GLY A 110 10.71 -4.41 4.72
N ILE A 111 11.54 -3.41 4.99
CA ILE A 111 11.47 -2.12 4.27
C ILE A 111 11.50 -2.31 2.74
N PRO A 112 12.46 -3.03 2.14
CA PRO A 112 12.43 -3.28 0.70
C PRO A 112 11.27 -4.19 0.25
N LEU A 113 10.78 -5.09 1.11
CA LEU A 113 9.68 -6.03 0.81
C LEU A 113 8.26 -5.46 1.03
N PHE A 114 8.06 -4.48 1.91
CA PHE A 114 6.77 -3.85 2.24
C PHE A 114 6.44 -2.66 1.33
N TYR A 115 7.45 -2.11 0.66
CA TYR A 115 7.26 -1.33 -0.57
C TYR A 115 7.09 -2.26 -1.79
N THR A 116 6.65 -3.50 -1.58
CA THR A 116 6.10 -4.41 -2.59
C THR A 116 4.68 -4.76 -2.17
#